data_AF-A0A355USS6-F1
#
_entry.id   AF-A0A355USS6-F1
#
_cell.length_a   1.000
_cell.length_b   1.000
_cell.length_c   1.000
_cell.angle_alpha   90.00
_cell.angle_beta   90.00
_cell.angle_gamma   90.00
#
_symmetry.space_group_name_H-M   'P 1'
#
loop_
_entity.id
_entity.type
_entity.pdbx_description
1 polymer ?
#
loop_
_entity_poly.entity_id
_entity_poly.type
_entity_poly.pdbx_seq_one_letter_code
_entity_poly.pdbx_strand_id
1 'polypeptide(L)'
;MLKLNPFLILFLLLLLSAPAAAGPTYGIDVSPDETNIAVFAIYPRLLGRTAIPGGMRFDLSTSGRRTFKLSRAIEKGPLSSLSINQKGTKMQVVVRWRFPVSITSSVEGMRLVMNARHDVTHKTKIAVRDGTVFQRIYSWTPAGPEMINVLRLDLSKVALRPQVAANFNRETVSSIARRWGAIAAINGSFFSMSNGQPIGLLVLDGQIISSSFYNRSVFGIRHDGTCFIDNARLLAAVSLDNGRAFVANGVNQTPGRNRTVLYTHHYGKKTRTKPDPSRREFAISPDGTVLKAGLGNMDIPKDGYVLSAQGTAIWKLKKFIRIGARAQVYTNLNGIWKGIRHAIGGGPTLVHEGKVKVTATRERFSKQLTRGRAPRSAIGYAGKNQVILVTVDGRQSRSAGMTLYELARLMRDLGAKEAINLDGGGSTTMYLRGHIVNWVSGGSERPVQNALLVTGK
;
A
#
# COMPACT_ATOMS: atom_id res chain seq x y z
N MET A 1 20.86 0.91 28.87
CA MET A 1 20.40 -0.46 29.17
C MET A 1 19.71 -1.04 27.93
N LEU A 2 20.46 -1.68 27.04
CA LEU A 2 19.89 -2.37 25.88
C LEU A 2 19.19 -3.66 26.35
N LYS A 3 17.90 -3.79 26.06
CA LYS A 3 17.17 -5.06 26.21
C LYS A 3 17.64 -6.01 25.12
N LEU A 4 18.54 -6.92 25.47
CA LEU A 4 18.93 -8.07 24.66
C LEU A 4 17.74 -9.03 24.47
N ASN A 5 17.59 -9.52 23.24
CA ASN A 5 16.57 -10.48 22.82
C ASN A 5 16.92 -11.89 23.37
N PRO A 6 16.01 -12.62 24.04
CA PRO A 6 16.32 -13.87 24.75
C PRO A 6 16.77 -15.06 23.89
N PHE A 7 16.89 -14.91 22.56
CA PHE A 7 17.54 -15.92 21.71
C PHE A 7 19.07 -15.82 21.70
N LEU A 8 19.63 -14.75 22.29
CA LEU A 8 21.07 -14.52 22.40
C LEU A 8 21.67 -15.10 23.69
N ILE A 9 21.26 -16.29 24.13
CA ILE A 9 21.92 -17.02 25.23
C ILE A 9 21.91 -18.52 24.93
N LEU A 10 22.78 -18.95 24.02
CA LEU A 10 23.34 -20.30 24.05
C LEU A 10 24.75 -20.33 23.43
N PHE A 11 25.55 -19.27 23.63
CA PHE A 11 26.78 -19.09 22.85
C PHE A 11 28.08 -18.82 23.61
N LEU A 12 28.15 -18.84 24.95
CA LEU A 12 29.42 -18.45 25.60
C LEU A 12 30.01 -19.34 26.71
N LEU A 13 29.46 -20.52 27.01
CA LEU A 13 29.91 -21.29 28.19
C LEU A 13 30.35 -22.74 27.97
N LEU A 14 30.51 -23.22 26.73
CA LEU A 14 30.92 -24.62 26.48
C LEU A 14 32.28 -24.78 25.78
N LEU A 15 33.02 -23.69 25.52
CA LEU A 15 34.29 -23.73 24.80
C LEU A 15 35.56 -23.55 25.65
N LEU A 16 35.44 -23.39 26.98
CA LEU A 16 36.62 -23.28 27.86
C LEU A 16 36.85 -24.49 28.78
N SER A 17 36.06 -25.56 28.66
CA SER A 17 36.24 -26.75 29.50
C SER A 17 35.66 -28.05 28.92
N ALA A 18 35.51 -28.18 27.60
CA ALA A 18 35.14 -29.47 27.03
C ALA A 18 36.38 -30.38 26.94
N PRO A 19 36.46 -31.49 27.71
CA PRO A 19 37.56 -32.44 27.57
C PRO A 19 37.55 -33.05 26.16
N ALA A 20 38.65 -33.69 25.77
CA ALA A 20 38.86 -34.41 24.50
C ALA A 20 37.84 -35.56 24.21
N ALA A 21 36.72 -35.62 24.93
CA ALA A 21 35.68 -36.65 24.88
C ALA A 21 34.42 -36.24 24.09
N ALA A 22 34.16 -34.97 23.78
CA ALA A 22 32.93 -34.57 23.06
C ALA A 22 33.05 -34.72 21.52
N GLY A 23 31.96 -35.13 20.85
CA GLY A 23 31.87 -35.14 19.38
C GLY A 23 31.88 -33.73 18.77
N PRO A 24 31.89 -33.60 17.43
CA PRO A 24 31.84 -32.29 16.77
C PRO A 24 30.61 -31.50 17.21
N THR A 25 30.82 -30.21 17.50
CA THR A 25 29.77 -29.28 17.93
C THR A 25 29.48 -28.25 16.84
N TYR A 26 28.37 -27.52 16.98
CA TYR A 26 27.98 -26.50 16.02
C TYR A 26 27.34 -25.30 16.70
N GLY A 27 27.46 -24.16 16.05
CA GLY A 27 26.86 -22.89 16.39
C GLY A 27 26.06 -22.34 15.22
N ILE A 28 24.89 -21.75 15.48
CA ILE A 28 24.09 -21.05 14.48
C ILE A 28 23.75 -19.68 15.05
N ASP A 29 24.17 -18.64 14.34
CA ASP A 29 23.76 -17.27 14.59
C ASP A 29 22.89 -16.78 13.43
N VAL A 30 21.73 -16.22 13.74
CA VAL A 30 20.74 -15.81 12.75
C VAL A 30 20.42 -14.34 12.94
N SER A 31 20.78 -13.56 11.94
CA SER A 31 20.40 -12.17 11.81
C SER A 31 19.28 -12.03 10.76
N PRO A 32 18.70 -10.82 10.65
CA PRO A 32 17.85 -10.46 9.55
C PRO A 32 18.32 -10.89 8.15
N ASP A 33 19.55 -10.54 7.81
CA ASP A 33 20.01 -10.56 6.43
C ASP A 33 20.98 -11.72 6.19
N GLU A 34 21.51 -12.32 7.26
CA GLU A 34 22.52 -13.36 7.20
C GLU A 34 22.29 -14.45 8.26
N THR A 35 22.58 -15.70 7.91
CA THR A 35 22.77 -16.80 8.85
C THR A 35 24.20 -17.30 8.80
N ASN A 36 24.84 -17.29 9.96
CA ASN A 36 26.20 -17.80 10.14
C ASN A 36 26.13 -19.14 10.86
N ILE A 37 26.75 -20.16 10.28
CA ILE A 37 26.83 -21.51 10.85
C ILE A 37 28.31 -21.83 11.01
N ALA A 38 28.71 -22.20 12.22
CA ALA A 38 30.04 -22.71 12.50
C ALA A 38 29.93 -24.18 12.92
N VAL A 39 30.64 -25.07 12.23
CA VAL A 39 30.79 -26.48 12.63
C VAL A 39 32.22 -26.70 13.09
N PHE A 40 32.38 -27.17 14.33
CA PHE A 40 33.68 -27.42 14.94
C PHE A 40 34.08 -28.87 14.76
N ALA A 41 35.30 -29.08 14.26
CA ALA A 41 35.90 -30.40 14.11
C ALA A 41 37.42 -30.33 14.33
N ILE A 42 38.05 -31.49 14.55
CA ILE A 42 39.51 -31.56 14.75
C ILE A 42 40.20 -31.49 13.38
N TYR A 43 40.88 -30.37 13.12
CA TYR A 43 41.60 -30.08 11.86
C TYR A 43 40.76 -30.38 10.60
N PRO A 44 39.63 -29.68 10.40
CA PRO A 44 38.81 -29.87 9.23
C PRO A 44 39.55 -29.37 7.99
N ARG A 45 39.41 -30.10 6.88
CA ARG A 45 39.79 -29.64 5.54
C ARG A 45 38.61 -29.86 4.61
N LEU A 46 38.17 -28.80 3.95
CA LEU A 46 37.07 -28.88 2.99
C LEU A 46 37.55 -29.60 1.72
N LEU A 47 36.87 -30.68 1.36
CA LEU A 47 37.15 -31.48 0.16
C LEU A 47 36.27 -31.06 -1.02
N GLY A 48 35.04 -30.63 -0.76
CA GLY A 48 34.12 -30.21 -1.81
C GLY A 48 32.79 -29.66 -1.29
N ARG A 49 32.05 -29.04 -2.21
CA ARG A 49 30.69 -28.53 -1.99
C ARG A 49 29.78 -29.02 -3.11
N THR A 50 28.58 -29.47 -2.77
CA THR A 50 27.58 -29.91 -3.74
C THR A 50 26.25 -29.24 -3.45
N ALA A 51 25.71 -28.53 -4.44
CA ALA A 51 24.34 -28.02 -4.35
C ALA A 51 23.37 -29.21 -4.32
N ILE A 52 22.39 -29.16 -3.43
CA ILE A 52 21.34 -30.17 -3.29
C ILE A 52 19.98 -29.47 -3.28
N PRO A 53 18.85 -30.16 -3.55
CA PRO A 53 17.54 -29.53 -3.52
C PRO A 53 17.27 -28.81 -2.20
N GLY A 54 17.10 -27.49 -2.22
CA GLY A 54 16.88 -26.69 -1.01
C GLY A 54 18.06 -26.65 -0.03
N GLY A 55 19.31 -26.86 -0.46
CA GLY A 55 20.45 -26.86 0.45
C GLY A 55 21.83 -26.97 -0.19
N MET A 56 22.83 -27.16 0.66
CA MET A 56 24.20 -27.46 0.24
C MET A 56 24.81 -28.53 1.14
N ARG A 57 25.61 -29.40 0.54
CA ARG A 57 26.41 -30.42 1.23
C ARG A 57 27.88 -30.04 1.17
N PHE A 58 28.56 -30.17 2.29
CA PHE A 58 29.99 -29.95 2.46
C PHE A 58 30.63 -31.27 2.86
N ASP A 59 31.60 -31.73 2.08
CA ASP A 59 32.36 -32.93 2.36
C ASP A 59 33.74 -32.49 2.88
N LEU A 60 34.16 -33.01 4.04
CA LEU A 60 35.38 -32.63 4.75
C LEU A 60 36.21 -33.86 5.14
N SER A 61 37.52 -33.68 5.29
CA SER A 61 38.37 -34.57 6.07
C SER A 61 38.66 -33.98 7.44
N THR A 62 38.75 -34.81 8.47
CA THR A 62 39.06 -34.45 9.85
C THR A 62 40.09 -35.42 10.41
N SER A 63 40.89 -35.01 11.40
CA SER A 63 41.86 -35.92 12.05
C SER A 63 41.24 -36.82 13.12
N GLY A 64 40.01 -36.54 13.56
CA GLY A 64 39.29 -37.42 14.49
C GLY A 64 38.87 -38.72 13.81
N ARG A 65 39.11 -39.88 14.45
CA ARG A 65 38.73 -41.21 13.93
C ARG A 65 37.38 -41.74 14.48
N ARG A 66 36.49 -40.84 14.92
CA ARG A 66 35.23 -41.21 15.56
C ARG A 66 34.09 -41.35 14.55
N THR A 67 33.03 -42.04 14.97
CA THR A 67 31.75 -42.05 14.26
C THR A 67 30.76 -41.19 15.02
N PHE A 68 30.14 -40.22 14.34
CA PHE A 68 29.19 -39.29 14.95
C PHE A 68 28.08 -38.96 13.96
N LYS A 69 26.84 -38.87 14.43
CA LYS A 69 25.70 -38.48 13.60
C LYS A 69 24.76 -37.56 14.37
N LEU A 70 24.45 -36.43 13.78
CA LEU A 70 23.48 -35.45 14.24
C LEU A 70 22.57 -35.08 13.08
N SER A 71 21.27 -35.00 13.33
CA SER A 71 20.33 -34.35 12.43
C SER A 71 19.33 -33.56 13.26
N ARG A 72 19.17 -32.27 12.97
CA ARG A 72 18.26 -31.38 13.69
C ARG A 72 17.37 -30.65 12.70
N ALA A 73 16.06 -30.82 12.84
CA ALA A 73 15.09 -29.92 12.25
C ALA A 73 15.08 -28.61 13.04
N ILE A 74 15.07 -27.48 12.36
CA ILE A 74 15.08 -26.16 13.00
C ILE A 74 13.72 -25.54 12.77
N GLU A 75 12.88 -25.40 13.80
CA GLU A 75 11.48 -24.99 13.63
C GLU A 75 11.29 -23.56 13.13
N LYS A 76 12.18 -22.64 13.48
CA LYS A 76 12.05 -21.20 13.17
C LYS A 76 13.28 -20.66 12.46
N GLY A 77 13.06 -19.72 11.55
CA GLY A 77 14.13 -19.05 10.80
C GLY A 77 14.45 -19.69 9.44
N PRO A 78 15.54 -19.25 8.80
CA PRO A 78 15.88 -19.56 7.41
C PRO A 78 16.31 -21.01 7.17
N LEU A 79 16.99 -21.65 8.13
CA LEU A 79 17.34 -23.07 8.03
C LEU A 79 16.12 -23.96 8.21
N SER A 80 15.96 -24.93 7.31
CA SER A 80 15.07 -26.07 7.50
C SER A 80 15.70 -27.12 8.42
N SER A 81 16.95 -27.50 8.15
CA SER A 81 17.65 -28.51 8.94
C SER A 81 19.17 -28.42 8.80
N LEU A 82 19.86 -28.96 9.81
CA LEU A 82 21.31 -29.17 9.82
C LEU A 82 21.57 -30.64 10.15
N SER A 83 22.38 -31.31 9.33
CA SER A 83 22.85 -32.66 9.59
C SER A 83 24.37 -32.72 9.52
N ILE A 84 24.99 -33.42 10.47
CA ILE A 84 26.42 -33.67 10.55
C ILE A 84 26.62 -35.18 10.67
N ASN A 85 27.37 -35.77 9.76
CA ASN A 85 27.68 -37.19 9.78
C ASN A 85 29.19 -37.39 9.61
N GLN A 86 29.85 -38.01 10.57
CA GLN A 86 31.26 -38.34 10.53
C GLN A 86 31.44 -39.85 10.63
N LYS A 87 32.26 -40.40 9.74
CA LYS A 87 32.69 -41.81 9.76
C LYS A 87 34.21 -41.85 9.63
N GLY A 88 34.89 -42.12 10.73
CA GLY A 88 36.34 -42.03 10.80
C GLY A 88 36.79 -40.60 10.48
N THR A 89 37.73 -40.47 9.54
CA THR A 89 38.27 -39.16 9.12
C THR A 89 37.40 -38.41 8.12
N LYS A 90 36.30 -38.99 7.63
CA LYS A 90 35.39 -38.33 6.67
C LYS A 90 34.21 -37.72 7.41
N MET A 91 33.94 -36.44 7.17
CA MET A 91 32.79 -35.73 7.70
C MET A 91 31.96 -35.13 6.57
N GLN A 92 30.65 -35.18 6.72
CA GLN A 92 29.67 -34.57 5.84
C GLN A 92 28.78 -33.65 6.64
N VAL A 93 28.66 -32.39 6.19
CA VAL A 93 27.74 -31.40 6.75
C VAL A 93 26.71 -31.06 5.68
N VAL A 94 25.43 -31.24 6.00
CA VAL A 94 24.32 -30.93 5.12
C VAL A 94 23.51 -29.81 5.75
N VAL A 95 23.37 -28.70 5.03
CA VAL A 95 22.55 -27.57 5.44
C VAL A 95 21.40 -27.43 4.46
N ARG A 96 20.16 -27.46 4.97
CA ARG A 96 18.96 -27.20 4.18
C ARG A 96 18.31 -25.91 4.62
N TRP A 97 17.82 -25.17 3.64
CA TRP A 97 17.18 -23.88 3.81
C TRP A 97 15.71 -24.01 3.44
N ARG A 98 14.86 -23.22 4.09
CA ARG A 98 13.45 -23.10 3.72
C ARG A 98 13.26 -22.33 2.42
N PHE A 99 14.29 -21.63 1.95
CA PHE A 99 14.26 -20.76 0.79
C PHE A 99 15.66 -20.60 0.18
N PRO A 100 15.77 -20.11 -1.07
CA PRO A 100 17.06 -19.85 -1.68
C PRO A 100 17.89 -18.85 -0.86
N VAL A 101 19.19 -19.12 -0.74
CA VAL A 101 20.17 -18.25 -0.09
C VAL A 101 21.45 -18.23 -0.93
N SER A 102 22.23 -17.16 -0.84
CA SER A 102 23.59 -17.15 -1.37
C SER A 102 24.55 -17.57 -0.27
N ILE A 103 25.33 -18.64 -0.49
CA ILE A 103 26.19 -19.22 0.55
C ILE A 103 27.66 -18.97 0.21
N THR A 104 28.39 -18.42 1.18
CA THR A 104 29.84 -18.44 1.22
C THR A 104 30.29 -19.37 2.35
N SER A 105 31.48 -19.95 2.25
CA SER A 105 32.05 -20.68 3.37
C SER A 105 33.58 -20.71 3.32
N SER A 106 34.19 -20.87 4.48
CA SER A 106 35.63 -20.90 4.73
C SER A 106 35.94 -21.96 5.79
N VAL A 107 37.18 -22.43 5.83
CA VAL A 107 37.70 -23.17 6.98
C VAL A 107 38.62 -22.25 7.76
N GLU A 108 38.31 -22.04 9.03
CA GLU A 108 38.99 -21.10 9.93
C GLU A 108 39.44 -21.86 11.19
N GLY A 109 40.71 -22.25 11.21
CA GLY A 109 41.26 -23.11 12.26
C GLY A 109 40.49 -24.44 12.38
N MET A 110 39.83 -24.64 13.52
CA MET A 110 39.04 -25.86 13.79
C MET A 110 37.56 -25.75 13.34
N ARG A 111 37.20 -24.75 12.54
CA ARG A 111 35.81 -24.44 12.19
C ARG A 111 35.60 -24.48 10.67
N LEU A 112 34.53 -25.12 10.22
CA LEU A 112 33.90 -24.78 8.95
C LEU A 112 32.89 -23.66 9.23
N VAL A 113 33.12 -22.48 8.64
CA VAL A 113 32.23 -21.32 8.76
C VAL A 113 31.44 -21.18 7.46
N MET A 114 30.12 -21.10 7.56
CA MET A 114 29.20 -20.93 6.43
C MET A 114 28.36 -19.69 6.67
N ASN A 115 28.40 -18.72 5.76
CA ASN A 115 27.62 -17.50 5.82
C ASN A 115 26.62 -17.49 4.67
N ALA A 116 25.32 -17.50 5.00
CA ALA A 116 24.23 -17.52 4.05
C ALA A 116 23.47 -16.20 4.07
N ARG A 117 23.44 -15.48 2.94
CA ARG A 117 22.66 -14.26 2.78
C ARG A 117 21.22 -14.56 2.41
N HIS A 118 20.28 -13.94 3.13
CA HIS A 118 18.84 -14.09 2.99
C HIS A 118 18.23 -13.19 1.92
N ASP A 119 18.94 -12.12 1.53
CA ASP A 119 18.47 -11.12 0.57
C ASP A 119 18.50 -11.65 -0.88
N VAL A 120 17.67 -12.65 -1.16
CA VAL A 120 17.38 -13.07 -2.52
C VAL A 120 16.24 -12.20 -3.03
N THR A 121 16.61 -11.11 -3.68
CA THR A 121 15.67 -10.31 -4.45
C THR A 121 15.63 -10.79 -5.89
N HIS A 122 14.50 -11.35 -6.31
CA HIS A 122 14.25 -11.65 -7.72
C HIS A 122 13.38 -10.55 -8.34
N LYS A 123 13.79 -10.03 -9.49
CA LYS A 123 13.08 -8.95 -10.20
C LYS A 123 12.76 -9.41 -11.62
N THR A 124 11.49 -9.34 -12.00
CA THR A 124 11.04 -9.57 -13.38
C THR A 124 10.41 -8.29 -13.89
N LYS A 125 10.78 -7.85 -15.10
CA LYS A 125 10.30 -6.61 -15.71
C LYS A 125 9.68 -6.92 -17.06
N ILE A 126 8.50 -6.35 -17.33
CA ILE A 126 7.73 -6.56 -18.55
C ILE A 126 7.33 -5.18 -19.09
N ALA A 127 7.69 -4.90 -20.35
CA ALA A 127 7.13 -3.77 -21.07
C ALA A 127 5.66 -4.06 -21.38
N VAL A 128 4.74 -3.28 -20.83
CA VAL A 128 3.29 -3.48 -21.03
C VAL A 128 2.86 -2.77 -22.31
N ARG A 129 3.35 -1.55 -22.53
CA ARG A 129 3.21 -0.77 -23.76
C ARG A 129 4.14 0.42 -23.65
N ASP A 130 4.19 1.24 -24.69
CA ASP A 130 4.93 2.50 -24.60
C ASP A 130 4.41 3.36 -23.44
N GLY A 131 5.33 3.82 -22.59
CA GLY A 131 5.03 4.56 -21.36
C GLY A 131 4.47 3.77 -20.19
N THR A 132 4.39 2.43 -20.24
CA THR A 132 3.96 1.59 -19.10
C THR A 132 4.84 0.36 -18.96
N VAL A 133 5.46 0.23 -17.79
CA VAL A 133 6.32 -0.90 -17.43
C VAL A 133 5.83 -1.53 -16.14
N PHE A 134 5.64 -2.85 -16.18
CA PHE A 134 5.34 -3.66 -15.00
C PHE A 134 6.62 -4.31 -14.48
N GLN A 135 6.77 -4.34 -13.16
CA GLN A 135 7.86 -5.05 -12.51
C GLN A 135 7.32 -5.82 -11.30
N ARG A 136 7.64 -7.11 -11.24
CA ARG A 136 7.46 -7.94 -10.05
C ARG A 136 8.77 -8.00 -9.29
N ILE A 137 8.71 -7.77 -7.98
CA ILE A 137 9.83 -7.93 -7.06
C ILE A 137 9.40 -8.94 -6.02
N TYR A 138 10.16 -10.01 -5.93
CA TYR A 138 10.06 -10.98 -4.85
C TYR A 138 11.29 -10.80 -3.97
N SER A 139 11.08 -10.49 -2.69
CA SER A 139 12.15 -10.34 -1.70
C SER A 139 11.91 -11.27 -0.53
N TRP A 140 12.98 -11.81 0.03
CA TRP A 140 12.92 -12.45 1.35
C TRP A 140 13.47 -11.49 2.39
N THR A 141 12.79 -11.43 3.53
CA THR A 141 13.19 -10.61 4.68
C THR A 141 13.05 -11.46 5.94
N PRO A 142 13.54 -11.00 7.10
CA PRO A 142 13.44 -11.73 8.36
C PRO A 142 12.00 -11.91 8.83
N ALA A 143 11.12 -11.00 8.40
CA ALA A 143 9.70 -11.07 8.69
C ALA A 143 8.94 -12.02 7.76
N GLY A 144 9.61 -12.57 6.75
CA GLY A 144 9.04 -13.46 5.74
C GLY A 144 9.18 -12.91 4.31
N PRO A 145 8.59 -13.62 3.34
CA PRO A 145 8.65 -13.23 1.94
C PRO A 145 7.81 -11.97 1.69
N GLU A 146 8.16 -11.22 0.66
CA GLU A 146 7.48 -10.01 0.22
C GLU A 146 7.24 -10.11 -1.29
N MET A 147 5.97 -10.03 -1.68
CA MET A 147 5.56 -10.01 -3.08
C MET A 147 5.10 -8.60 -3.42
N ILE A 148 5.86 -7.93 -4.28
CA ILE A 148 5.71 -6.52 -4.62
C ILE A 148 5.46 -6.42 -6.12
N ASN A 149 4.45 -5.66 -6.50
CA ASN A 149 4.13 -5.36 -7.88
C ASN A 149 4.25 -3.85 -8.08
N VAL A 150 4.97 -3.45 -9.12
CA VAL A 150 5.28 -2.05 -9.43
C VAL A 150 4.85 -1.74 -10.86
N LEU A 151 4.09 -0.68 -11.04
CA LEU A 151 3.82 -0.08 -12.35
C LEU A 151 4.54 1.27 -12.42
N ARG A 152 5.42 1.41 -13.42
CA ARG A 152 6.08 2.67 -13.76
C ARG A 152 5.41 3.25 -14.99
N LEU A 153 4.99 4.50 -14.89
CA LEU A 153 4.22 5.20 -15.90
C LEU A 153 4.97 6.45 -16.38
N ASP A 154 4.91 6.69 -17.68
CA ASP A 154 5.26 7.95 -18.31
C ASP A 154 3.99 8.66 -18.76
N LEU A 155 3.56 9.67 -18.00
CA LEU A 155 2.35 10.45 -18.26
C LEU A 155 2.44 11.32 -19.52
N SER A 156 3.59 11.38 -20.21
CA SER A 156 3.64 11.96 -21.57
C SER A 156 2.99 11.01 -22.59
N LYS A 157 2.99 9.70 -22.33
CA LYS A 157 2.55 8.63 -23.24
C LYS A 157 1.25 7.95 -22.84
N VAL A 158 0.95 7.90 -21.54
CA VAL A 158 -0.28 7.30 -21.00
C VAL A 158 -1.06 8.27 -20.12
N ALA A 159 -2.33 7.98 -19.86
CA ALA A 159 -3.16 8.73 -18.94
C ALA A 159 -3.39 7.94 -17.64
N LEU A 160 -3.17 8.60 -16.50
CA LEU A 160 -3.51 8.09 -15.17
C LEU A 160 -4.71 8.87 -14.63
N ARG A 161 -5.84 8.19 -14.39
CA ARG A 161 -7.10 8.80 -13.99
C ARG A 161 -7.70 8.09 -12.77
N PRO A 162 -8.12 8.81 -11.72
CA PRO A 162 -8.99 8.21 -10.72
C PRO A 162 -10.36 7.91 -11.34
N GLN A 163 -11.01 6.83 -10.91
CA GLN A 163 -12.39 6.52 -11.27
C GLN A 163 -13.15 5.96 -10.07
N VAL A 164 -14.43 6.35 -9.95
CA VAL A 164 -15.32 5.85 -8.89
C VAL A 164 -16.05 4.59 -9.32
N ALA A 165 -16.39 3.78 -8.32
CA ALA A 165 -17.32 2.67 -8.44
C ALA A 165 -18.67 3.14 -8.97
N ALA A 166 -19.32 2.30 -9.76
CA ALA A 166 -20.64 2.58 -10.31
C ALA A 166 -21.64 2.95 -9.19
N ASN A 167 -22.50 3.94 -9.46
CA ASN A 167 -23.52 4.46 -8.54
C ASN A 167 -22.97 4.92 -7.17
N PHE A 168 -21.70 5.32 -7.12
CA PHE A 168 -21.03 5.79 -5.91
C PHE A 168 -21.11 4.77 -4.76
N ASN A 169 -21.10 3.47 -5.09
CA ASN A 169 -21.12 2.35 -4.16
C ASN A 169 -19.71 1.74 -4.03
N ARG A 170 -19.61 0.41 -4.06
CA ARG A 170 -18.35 -0.33 -4.13
C ARG A 170 -18.36 -1.24 -5.34
N GLU A 171 -17.21 -1.34 -5.98
CA GLU A 171 -16.98 -2.13 -7.19
C GLU A 171 -15.54 -2.65 -7.14
N THR A 172 -15.29 -3.85 -7.65
CA THR A 172 -13.91 -4.38 -7.67
C THR A 172 -13.02 -3.57 -8.61
N VAL A 173 -11.71 -3.52 -8.36
CA VAL A 173 -10.76 -2.79 -9.23
C VAL A 173 -10.81 -3.34 -10.65
N SER A 174 -10.89 -4.67 -10.79
CA SER A 174 -11.02 -5.34 -12.09
C SER A 174 -12.30 -4.94 -12.84
N SER A 175 -13.44 -4.81 -12.15
CA SER A 175 -14.70 -4.36 -12.75
C SER A 175 -14.62 -2.90 -13.18
N ILE A 176 -14.10 -2.01 -12.33
CA ILE A 176 -13.89 -0.59 -12.67
C ILE A 176 -12.97 -0.49 -13.90
N ALA A 177 -11.86 -1.24 -13.89
CA ALA A 177 -10.89 -1.23 -14.98
C ALA A 177 -11.51 -1.69 -16.31
N ARG A 178 -12.27 -2.79 -16.31
CA ARG A 178 -12.96 -3.28 -17.53
C ARG A 178 -14.00 -2.30 -18.04
N ARG A 179 -14.82 -1.72 -17.15
CA ARG A 179 -15.86 -0.75 -17.49
C ARG A 179 -15.30 0.50 -18.20
N TRP A 180 -14.06 0.86 -17.91
CA TRP A 180 -13.37 2.01 -18.49
C TRP A 180 -12.28 1.65 -19.51
N GLY A 181 -12.17 0.38 -19.92
CA GLY A 181 -11.16 -0.05 -20.89
C GLY A 181 -9.71 0.19 -20.45
N ALA A 182 -9.44 0.15 -19.15
CA ALA A 182 -8.11 0.38 -18.61
C ALA A 182 -7.15 -0.78 -18.91
N ILE A 183 -5.91 -0.47 -19.26
CA ILE A 183 -4.86 -1.48 -19.48
C ILE A 183 -4.28 -1.99 -18.16
N ALA A 184 -4.29 -1.15 -17.13
CA ALA A 184 -3.82 -1.45 -15.80
C ALA A 184 -4.59 -0.60 -14.78
N ALA A 185 -4.67 -1.06 -13.54
CA ALA A 185 -5.26 -0.29 -12.46
C ALA A 185 -4.72 -0.72 -11.11
N ILE A 186 -4.80 0.17 -10.12
CA ILE A 186 -4.69 -0.20 -8.70
C ILE A 186 -5.87 0.37 -7.92
N ASN A 187 -6.17 -0.19 -6.75
CA ASN A 187 -7.12 0.44 -5.83
C ASN A 187 -6.68 1.85 -5.41
N GLY A 188 -7.64 2.70 -5.05
CA GLY A 188 -7.39 4.11 -4.74
C GLY A 188 -7.51 4.47 -3.25
N SER A 189 -8.27 5.52 -2.96
CA SER A 189 -8.38 6.13 -1.64
C SER A 189 -9.07 5.22 -0.62
N PHE A 190 -8.94 5.59 0.66
CA PHE A 190 -9.74 5.01 1.73
C PHE A 190 -11.24 5.22 1.51
N PHE A 191 -12.04 4.35 2.11
CA PHE A 191 -13.49 4.47 2.15
C PHE A 191 -14.04 3.83 3.44
N SER A 192 -15.26 4.19 3.79
CA SER A 192 -15.99 3.61 4.90
C SER A 192 -16.54 2.24 4.52
N MET A 193 -16.15 1.20 5.25
CA MET A 193 -16.62 -0.18 5.00
C MET A 193 -18.12 -0.36 5.25
N SER A 194 -18.75 0.50 6.06
CA SER A 194 -20.16 0.39 6.43
C SER A 194 -21.11 0.91 5.34
N ASN A 195 -20.71 1.94 4.60
CA ASN A 195 -21.59 2.62 3.64
C ASN A 195 -20.92 2.96 2.29
N GLY A 196 -19.67 2.55 2.08
CA GLY A 196 -18.94 2.77 0.84
C GLY A 196 -18.47 4.21 0.61
N GLN A 197 -18.68 5.14 1.56
CA GLN A 197 -18.33 6.55 1.35
C GLN A 197 -16.81 6.74 1.22
N PRO A 198 -16.31 7.43 0.18
CA PRO A 198 -14.88 7.74 0.08
C PRO A 198 -14.40 8.67 1.20
N ILE A 199 -13.18 8.43 1.67
CA ILE A 199 -12.51 9.19 2.72
C ILE A 199 -11.29 9.87 2.12
N GLY A 200 -11.38 11.18 1.92
CA GLY A 200 -10.34 12.00 1.31
C GLY A 200 -10.81 12.70 0.04
N LEU A 201 -10.04 13.69 -0.41
CA LEU A 201 -10.34 14.45 -1.61
C LEU A 201 -10.25 13.55 -2.85
N LEU A 202 -11.22 13.66 -3.75
CA LEU A 202 -11.15 13.05 -5.07
C LEU A 202 -11.54 14.11 -6.09
N VAL A 203 -10.69 14.32 -7.09
CA VAL A 203 -10.95 15.22 -8.21
C VAL A 203 -10.79 14.44 -9.52
N LEU A 204 -11.80 14.53 -10.38
CA LEU A 204 -11.85 13.88 -11.69
C LEU A 204 -12.16 14.93 -12.75
N ASP A 205 -11.24 15.11 -13.70
CA ASP A 205 -11.35 16.09 -14.79
C ASP A 205 -11.76 17.49 -14.28
N GLY A 206 -11.11 17.95 -13.21
CA GLY A 206 -11.36 19.23 -12.55
C GLY A 206 -12.59 19.27 -11.63
N GLN A 207 -13.43 18.24 -11.63
CA GLN A 207 -14.64 18.18 -10.81
C GLN A 207 -14.37 17.55 -9.46
N ILE A 208 -14.85 18.18 -8.38
CA ILE A 208 -14.70 17.67 -7.01
C ILE A 208 -15.74 16.59 -6.74
N ILE A 209 -15.25 15.37 -6.52
CA ILE A 209 -16.06 14.16 -6.35
C ILE A 209 -16.30 13.83 -4.88
N SER A 210 -15.30 14.06 -4.02
CA SER A 210 -15.41 13.86 -2.57
C SER A 210 -14.58 14.91 -1.83
N SER A 211 -14.90 15.13 -0.55
CA SER A 211 -14.28 16.22 0.23
C SER A 211 -12.94 15.83 0.84
N SER A 212 -12.11 16.84 1.14
CA SER A 212 -10.93 16.68 1.99
C SER A 212 -11.30 16.07 3.35
N PHE A 213 -10.41 15.24 3.90
CA PHE A 213 -10.61 14.58 5.19
C PHE A 213 -9.41 14.85 6.11
N TYR A 214 -9.65 15.57 7.21
CA TYR A 214 -8.60 16.19 8.02
C TYR A 214 -7.59 16.95 7.15
N ASN A 215 -6.33 16.99 7.56
CA ASN A 215 -5.21 17.53 6.79
C ASN A 215 -4.35 16.36 6.26
N ARG A 216 -4.99 15.40 5.57
CA ARG A 216 -4.31 14.25 4.95
C ARG A 216 -3.68 14.60 3.61
N SER A 217 -2.66 13.84 3.23
CA SER A 217 -1.92 14.02 1.99
C SER A 217 -2.74 13.58 0.78
N VAL A 218 -2.64 14.37 -0.28
CA VAL A 218 -3.34 14.19 -1.55
C VAL A 218 -2.30 14.17 -2.66
N PHE A 219 -2.43 13.23 -3.60
CA PHE A 219 -1.64 13.20 -4.83
C PHE A 219 -2.40 13.93 -5.94
N GLY A 220 -1.78 14.95 -6.53
CA GLY A 220 -2.35 15.77 -7.61
C GLY A 220 -1.66 15.54 -8.95
N ILE A 221 -2.42 15.64 -10.03
CA ILE A 221 -1.95 15.63 -11.43
C ILE A 221 -2.53 16.86 -12.14
N ARG A 222 -1.67 17.73 -12.67
CA ARG A 222 -2.06 18.89 -13.49
C ARG A 222 -2.35 18.49 -14.94
N HIS A 223 -2.91 19.41 -15.72
CA HIS A 223 -3.21 19.19 -17.14
C HIS A 223 -1.98 18.82 -17.99
N ASP A 224 -0.81 19.36 -17.64
CA ASP A 224 0.47 19.12 -18.31
C ASP A 224 1.19 17.83 -17.87
N GLY A 225 0.57 17.04 -16.98
CA GLY A 225 1.17 15.82 -16.41
C GLY A 225 2.08 16.06 -15.19
N THR A 226 2.27 17.31 -14.76
CA THR A 226 3.03 17.62 -13.55
C THR A 226 2.31 17.08 -12.31
N CYS A 227 3.01 16.26 -11.52
CA CYS A 227 2.52 15.70 -10.28
C CYS A 227 3.05 16.46 -9.06
N PHE A 228 2.27 16.49 -7.98
CA PHE A 228 2.72 16.97 -6.68
C PHE A 228 1.93 16.29 -5.55
N ILE A 229 2.43 16.38 -4.32
CA ILE A 229 1.75 15.91 -3.12
C ILE A 229 1.67 17.07 -2.14
N ASP A 230 0.47 17.34 -1.64
CA ASP A 230 0.25 18.35 -0.60
C ASP A 230 -1.05 18.05 0.15
N ASN A 231 -1.41 18.88 1.11
CA ASN A 231 -2.71 18.91 1.74
C ASN A 231 -3.67 19.81 0.94
N ALA A 232 -4.89 19.31 0.76
CA ALA A 232 -5.96 20.04 0.09
C ALA A 232 -7.05 20.44 1.08
N ARG A 233 -7.54 21.67 0.97
CA ARG A 233 -8.67 22.20 1.74
C ARG A 233 -9.78 22.61 0.77
N LEU A 234 -10.96 22.03 0.95
CA LEU A 234 -12.14 22.34 0.16
C LEU A 234 -12.99 23.42 0.82
N LEU A 235 -13.31 24.47 0.07
CA LEU A 235 -14.43 25.36 0.32
C LEU A 235 -15.53 25.05 -0.70
N ALA A 236 -16.64 24.47 -0.23
CA ALA A 236 -17.85 24.30 -1.02
C ALA A 236 -18.93 25.25 -0.49
N ALA A 237 -19.54 26.04 -1.36
CA ALA A 237 -20.57 27.01 -0.99
C ALA A 237 -21.59 27.24 -2.10
N VAL A 238 -22.76 27.73 -1.72
CA VAL A 238 -23.78 28.25 -2.64
C VAL A 238 -23.99 29.72 -2.33
N SER A 239 -23.76 30.59 -3.32
CA SER A 239 -23.94 32.04 -3.21
C SER A 239 -25.21 32.49 -3.94
N LEU A 240 -25.98 33.36 -3.31
CA LEU A 240 -27.11 34.04 -3.93
C LEU A 240 -26.68 35.39 -4.50
N ASP A 241 -27.47 35.96 -5.42
CA ASP A 241 -27.19 37.26 -6.05
C ASP A 241 -27.08 38.43 -5.06
N ASN A 242 -27.73 38.32 -3.91
CA ASN A 242 -27.63 39.32 -2.84
C ASN A 242 -26.34 39.22 -1.99
N GLY A 243 -25.35 38.46 -2.45
CA GLY A 243 -24.06 38.26 -1.79
C GLY A 243 -24.10 37.27 -0.60
N ARG A 244 -25.26 36.70 -0.26
CA ARG A 244 -25.35 35.72 0.82
C ARG A 244 -24.82 34.36 0.36
N ALA A 245 -23.86 33.82 1.10
CA ALA A 245 -23.29 32.50 0.85
C ALA A 245 -23.63 31.48 1.94
N PHE A 246 -23.86 30.23 1.54
CA PHE A 246 -24.10 29.07 2.39
C PHE A 246 -22.99 28.05 2.20
N VAL A 247 -22.16 27.87 3.22
CA VAL A 247 -21.06 26.90 3.18
C VAL A 247 -21.62 25.49 3.37
N ALA A 248 -21.24 24.57 2.48
CA ALA A 248 -21.47 23.14 2.62
C ALA A 248 -20.33 22.51 3.44
N ASN A 249 -20.68 21.61 4.35
CA ASN A 249 -19.72 20.84 5.13
C ASN A 249 -18.97 19.78 4.30
N GLY A 250 -19.45 19.51 3.08
CA GLY A 250 -18.82 18.56 2.17
C GLY A 250 -19.62 18.35 0.90
N VAL A 251 -18.96 17.71 -0.05
CA VAL A 251 -19.47 17.27 -1.35
C VAL A 251 -19.68 15.76 -1.33
N ASN A 252 -20.84 15.29 -1.80
CA ASN A 252 -21.20 13.87 -1.97
C ASN A 252 -20.98 13.03 -0.70
N GLN A 253 -21.26 13.60 0.48
CA GLN A 253 -21.09 12.91 1.76
C GLN A 253 -22.40 12.31 2.27
N THR A 254 -22.30 11.35 3.19
CA THR A 254 -23.47 10.84 3.92
C THR A 254 -24.18 12.00 4.64
N PRO A 255 -25.51 12.11 4.55
CA PRO A 255 -26.29 13.12 5.26
C PRO A 255 -26.14 12.95 6.77
N GLY A 256 -26.32 14.03 7.54
CA GLY A 256 -26.28 13.99 8.99
C GLY A 256 -26.95 15.19 9.63
N ARG A 257 -27.27 15.07 10.93
CA ARG A 257 -27.91 16.13 11.72
C ARG A 257 -27.04 17.39 11.73
N ASN A 258 -27.65 18.56 11.52
CA ASN A 258 -26.96 19.86 11.48
C ASN A 258 -25.85 19.95 10.42
N ARG A 259 -25.92 19.17 9.34
CA ARG A 259 -24.99 19.23 8.22
C ARG A 259 -25.65 19.77 6.96
N THR A 260 -24.89 20.55 6.22
CA THR A 260 -25.16 20.98 4.86
C THR A 260 -24.25 20.19 3.91
N VAL A 261 -24.80 19.55 2.89
CA VAL A 261 -24.08 18.73 1.90
C VAL A 261 -24.46 19.21 0.51
N LEU A 262 -23.44 19.33 -0.35
CA LEU A 262 -23.62 19.58 -1.78
C LEU A 262 -23.54 18.24 -2.51
N TYR A 263 -24.62 17.82 -3.16
CA TYR A 263 -24.62 16.64 -4.02
C TYR A 263 -24.41 17.04 -5.48
N THR A 264 -23.66 16.22 -6.20
CA THR A 264 -23.38 16.33 -7.63
C THR A 264 -23.86 15.06 -8.33
N HIS A 265 -23.94 15.07 -9.66
CA HIS A 265 -24.36 13.91 -10.44
C HIS A 265 -23.52 12.64 -10.19
N HIS A 266 -22.25 12.80 -9.77
CA HIS A 266 -21.36 11.67 -9.42
C HIS A 266 -21.87 10.86 -8.23
N TYR A 267 -22.69 11.44 -7.34
CA TYR A 267 -23.29 10.71 -6.24
C TYR A 267 -24.37 9.72 -6.71
N GLY A 268 -24.95 9.94 -7.89
CA GLY A 268 -26.05 9.17 -8.46
C GLY A 268 -27.20 10.06 -8.92
N LYS A 269 -28.31 9.45 -9.34
CA LYS A 269 -29.50 10.17 -9.84
C LYS A 269 -30.29 10.90 -8.75
N LYS A 270 -30.16 10.47 -7.48
CA LYS A 270 -30.87 11.04 -6.34
C LYS A 270 -29.94 11.24 -5.15
N THR A 271 -30.31 12.14 -4.26
CA THR A 271 -29.58 12.37 -3.00
C THR A 271 -29.66 11.19 -2.03
N ARG A 272 -30.59 10.23 -2.24
CA ARG A 272 -30.79 9.02 -1.41
C ARG A 272 -31.03 9.32 0.07
N THR A 273 -31.42 10.56 0.39
CA THR A 273 -31.67 10.96 1.76
C THR A 273 -33.13 10.63 2.13
N LYS A 274 -33.39 10.21 3.37
CA LYS A 274 -34.76 9.89 3.83
C LYS A 274 -35.59 11.17 4.01
N PRO A 275 -36.81 11.30 3.45
CA PRO A 275 -37.66 12.45 3.71
C PRO A 275 -37.80 12.75 5.21
N ASP A 276 -37.61 14.01 5.61
CA ASP A 276 -37.60 14.44 7.01
C ASP A 276 -38.11 15.89 7.12
N PRO A 277 -39.07 16.22 8.01
CA PRO A 277 -39.54 17.59 8.22
C PRO A 277 -38.42 18.58 8.61
N SER A 278 -37.39 18.05 9.27
CA SER A 278 -36.16 18.73 9.64
C SER A 278 -35.08 18.62 8.57
N ARG A 279 -35.43 18.38 7.30
CA ARG A 279 -34.56 18.48 6.11
C ARG A 279 -35.09 19.50 5.10
N ARG A 280 -34.18 20.16 4.39
CA ARG A 280 -34.49 20.89 3.16
C ARG A 280 -33.43 20.63 2.09
N GLU A 281 -33.89 20.30 0.89
CA GLU A 281 -33.05 20.13 -0.30
C GLU A 281 -33.49 21.11 -1.38
N PHE A 282 -32.53 21.69 -2.10
CA PHE A 282 -32.76 22.57 -3.25
C PHE A 282 -32.02 22.03 -4.46
N ALA A 283 -32.76 21.69 -5.52
CA ALA A 283 -32.17 21.33 -6.81
C ALA A 283 -31.77 22.61 -7.55
N ILE A 284 -30.54 22.65 -8.04
CA ILE A 284 -29.93 23.81 -8.71
C ILE A 284 -29.45 23.34 -10.08
N SER A 285 -29.90 23.99 -11.15
CA SER A 285 -29.46 23.70 -12.53
C SER A 285 -28.00 24.11 -12.77
N PRO A 286 -27.37 23.64 -13.86
CA PRO A 286 -26.00 23.99 -14.19
C PRO A 286 -25.74 25.50 -14.32
N ASP A 287 -26.73 26.25 -14.80
CA ASP A 287 -26.66 27.71 -14.93
C ASP A 287 -26.83 28.42 -13.57
N GLY A 288 -27.22 27.73 -12.51
CA GLY A 288 -27.39 28.28 -11.16
C GLY A 288 -28.82 28.63 -10.80
N THR A 289 -29.84 28.21 -11.55
CA THR A 289 -31.25 28.48 -11.20
C THR A 289 -31.78 27.45 -10.20
N VAL A 290 -32.44 27.88 -9.13
CA VAL A 290 -33.09 26.99 -8.17
C VAL A 290 -34.37 26.42 -8.78
N LEU A 291 -34.38 25.14 -9.11
CA LEU A 291 -35.47 24.47 -9.82
C LEU A 291 -36.58 23.99 -8.88
N LYS A 292 -36.20 23.43 -7.72
CA LYS A 292 -37.13 22.73 -6.83
C LYS A 292 -36.64 22.76 -5.40
N ALA A 293 -37.58 22.75 -4.46
CA ALA A 293 -37.31 22.56 -3.04
C ALA A 293 -38.08 21.32 -2.51
N GLY A 294 -37.48 20.58 -1.58
CA GLY A 294 -38.07 19.33 -1.06
C GLY A 294 -37.51 18.93 0.30
N LEU A 295 -38.06 17.87 0.89
CA LEU A 295 -37.70 17.39 2.24
C LEU A 295 -36.73 16.20 2.24
N GLY A 296 -36.24 15.78 1.06
CA GLY A 296 -35.31 14.65 0.93
C GLY A 296 -35.48 13.93 -0.41
N ASN A 297 -34.55 13.02 -0.71
CA ASN A 297 -34.51 12.19 -1.90
C ASN A 297 -34.67 12.95 -3.23
N MET A 298 -34.15 14.17 -3.32
CA MET A 298 -34.23 15.02 -4.51
C MET A 298 -33.52 14.36 -5.70
N ASP A 299 -34.11 14.50 -6.88
CA ASP A 299 -33.44 14.20 -8.14
C ASP A 299 -32.29 15.18 -8.36
N ILE A 300 -31.10 14.66 -8.62
CA ILE A 300 -29.91 15.48 -8.84
C ILE A 300 -29.92 15.87 -10.33
N PRO A 301 -30.04 17.17 -10.67
CA PRO A 301 -30.04 17.61 -12.06
C PRO A 301 -28.75 17.16 -12.77
N LYS A 302 -28.87 16.79 -14.04
CA LYS A 302 -27.70 16.50 -14.88
C LYS A 302 -26.82 17.75 -14.93
N ASP A 303 -25.53 17.57 -14.63
CA ASP A 303 -24.52 18.64 -14.53
C ASP A 303 -24.84 19.76 -13.52
N GLY A 304 -25.90 19.59 -12.72
CA GLY A 304 -26.29 20.51 -11.66
C GLY A 304 -26.01 19.94 -10.28
N TYR A 305 -26.69 20.49 -9.29
CA TYR A 305 -26.40 20.24 -7.89
C TYR A 305 -27.67 20.08 -7.06
N VAL A 306 -27.53 19.47 -5.89
CA VAL A 306 -28.51 19.59 -4.81
C VAL A 306 -27.82 20.09 -3.56
N LEU A 307 -28.29 21.21 -3.01
CA LEU A 307 -27.91 21.67 -1.68
C LEU A 307 -28.87 21.09 -0.66
N SER A 308 -28.40 20.18 0.17
CA SER A 308 -29.17 19.55 1.25
C SER A 308 -28.73 20.06 2.61
N ALA A 309 -29.65 20.36 3.50
CA ALA A 309 -29.37 20.65 4.89
C ALA A 309 -30.38 19.98 5.83
N GLN A 310 -29.92 19.59 7.02
CA GLN A 310 -30.76 19.02 8.07
C GLN A 310 -30.57 19.79 9.38
N GLY A 311 -31.62 19.89 10.21
CA GLY A 311 -31.57 20.51 11.52
C GLY A 311 -31.42 22.03 11.48
N THR A 312 -30.56 22.59 12.33
CA THR A 312 -30.47 24.07 12.53
C THR A 312 -30.01 24.84 11.30
N ALA A 313 -29.31 24.18 10.36
CA ALA A 313 -28.88 24.78 9.09
C ALA A 313 -30.05 25.17 8.16
N ILE A 314 -31.23 24.61 8.38
CA ILE A 314 -32.41 24.80 7.52
C ILE A 314 -33.00 26.19 7.60
N TRP A 315 -33.06 26.77 8.80
CA TRP A 315 -33.76 28.04 9.00
C TRP A 315 -33.17 29.15 8.12
N LYS A 316 -31.85 29.15 7.95
CA LYS A 316 -31.15 30.07 7.05
C LYS A 316 -31.48 29.77 5.59
N LEU A 317 -31.49 28.50 5.18
CA LEU A 317 -31.76 28.14 3.79
C LEU A 317 -33.22 28.37 3.37
N LYS A 318 -34.19 27.95 4.18
CA LYS A 318 -35.63 28.17 3.94
C LYS A 318 -35.99 29.65 3.85
N LYS A 319 -35.35 30.50 4.66
CA LYS A 319 -35.64 31.94 4.68
C LYS A 319 -35.18 32.66 3.41
N PHE A 320 -34.09 32.19 2.80
CA PHE A 320 -33.36 32.98 1.79
C PHE A 320 -33.30 32.35 0.41
N ILE A 321 -33.42 31.02 0.27
CA ILE A 321 -33.42 30.35 -1.03
C ILE A 321 -34.87 30.12 -1.48
N ARG A 322 -35.22 30.67 -2.64
CA ARG A 322 -36.54 30.52 -3.26
C ARG A 322 -36.40 29.82 -4.61
N ILE A 323 -37.45 29.14 -5.05
CA ILE A 323 -37.53 28.60 -6.42
C ILE A 323 -37.44 29.77 -7.41
N GLY A 324 -36.71 29.58 -8.51
CA GLY A 324 -36.42 30.61 -9.52
C GLY A 324 -35.28 31.56 -9.15
N ALA A 325 -34.81 31.56 -7.90
CA ALA A 325 -33.65 32.37 -7.52
C ALA A 325 -32.36 31.86 -8.18
N ARG A 326 -31.40 32.76 -8.38
CA ARG A 326 -30.04 32.41 -8.78
C ARG A 326 -29.22 32.04 -7.55
N ALA A 327 -28.55 30.90 -7.64
CA ALA A 327 -27.76 30.25 -6.62
C ALA A 327 -26.51 29.64 -7.26
N GLN A 328 -25.43 30.41 -7.31
CA GLN A 328 -24.16 29.98 -7.89
C GLN A 328 -23.43 29.02 -6.95
N VAL A 329 -22.94 27.90 -7.50
CA VAL A 329 -22.24 26.88 -6.74
C VAL A 329 -20.72 27.06 -6.90
N TYR A 330 -20.02 27.13 -5.78
CA TYR A 330 -18.57 27.29 -5.71
C TYR A 330 -17.94 26.07 -5.05
N THR A 331 -16.96 25.46 -5.70
CA THR A 331 -16.15 24.37 -5.15
C THR A 331 -14.68 24.67 -5.39
N ASN A 332 -14.07 25.36 -4.44
CA ASN A 332 -12.69 25.84 -4.54
C ASN A 332 -11.75 25.05 -3.64
N LEU A 333 -10.55 24.80 -4.15
CA LEU A 333 -9.43 24.28 -3.36
C LEU A 333 -8.43 25.41 -3.07
N ASN A 334 -7.62 25.25 -2.01
CA ASN A 334 -6.54 26.18 -1.68
C ASN A 334 -5.54 26.34 -2.84
N GLY A 335 -4.88 27.51 -2.93
CA GLY A 335 -4.27 28.06 -4.14
C GLY A 335 -3.45 27.11 -5.03
N ILE A 336 -2.60 26.25 -4.44
CA ILE A 336 -1.75 25.31 -5.19
C ILE A 336 -2.54 24.26 -6.00
N TRP A 337 -3.79 24.03 -5.61
CA TRP A 337 -4.73 23.09 -6.22
C TRP A 337 -5.66 23.75 -7.25
N LYS A 338 -5.56 25.07 -7.47
CA LYS A 338 -6.35 25.76 -8.48
C LYS A 338 -6.06 25.16 -9.86
N GLY A 339 -7.11 24.78 -10.59
CA GLY A 339 -6.98 24.16 -11.91
C GLY A 339 -6.40 22.75 -11.90
N ILE A 340 -6.42 22.05 -10.76
CA ILE A 340 -5.98 20.65 -10.70
C ILE A 340 -6.88 19.78 -11.60
N ARG A 341 -6.29 18.90 -12.41
CA ARG A 341 -7.04 18.02 -13.30
C ARG A 341 -7.55 16.79 -12.56
N HIS A 342 -6.64 16.09 -11.88
CA HIS A 342 -6.97 14.92 -11.09
C HIS A 342 -6.32 15.01 -9.72
N ALA A 343 -7.01 14.54 -8.70
CA ALA A 343 -6.46 14.41 -7.37
C ALA A 343 -7.03 13.19 -6.66
N ILE A 344 -6.21 12.51 -5.87
CA ILE A 344 -6.65 11.41 -5.03
C ILE A 344 -6.06 11.52 -3.64
N GLY A 345 -6.94 11.55 -2.64
CA GLY A 345 -6.58 11.52 -1.24
C GLY A 345 -6.08 10.14 -0.86
N GLY A 346 -5.02 10.10 -0.09
CA GLY A 346 -4.51 8.87 0.47
C GLY A 346 -3.92 9.16 1.82
N GLY A 347 -2.63 8.91 1.92
CA GLY A 347 -1.84 9.12 3.10
C GLY A 347 -1.63 7.83 3.91
N PRO A 348 -0.68 7.87 4.85
CA PRO A 348 0.18 9.02 5.10
C PRO A 348 1.22 9.26 4.01
N THR A 349 1.85 10.43 4.02
CA THR A 349 3.12 10.63 3.30
C THR A 349 4.11 9.56 3.73
N LEU A 350 4.84 9.04 2.75
CA LEU A 350 5.85 8.00 2.88
C LEU A 350 7.23 8.57 2.59
N VAL A 351 7.34 9.33 1.50
CA VAL A 351 8.58 9.95 1.01
C VAL A 351 8.31 11.41 0.74
N HIS A 352 9.27 12.25 1.11
CA HIS A 352 9.28 13.68 0.83
C HIS A 352 10.70 14.13 0.53
N GLU A 353 10.89 14.85 -0.58
CA GLU A 353 12.20 15.28 -1.07
C GLU A 353 13.22 14.13 -1.14
N GLY A 354 12.77 12.94 -1.58
CA GLY A 354 13.58 11.73 -1.69
C GLY A 354 13.97 11.10 -0.35
N LYS A 355 13.44 11.59 0.78
CA LYS A 355 13.72 11.06 2.13
C LYS A 355 12.48 10.38 2.71
N VAL A 356 12.69 9.28 3.43
CA VAL A 356 11.62 8.60 4.17
C VAL A 356 11.04 9.57 5.22
N LYS A 357 9.74 9.85 5.12
CA LYS A 357 9.00 10.77 5.99
C LYS A 357 7.58 10.26 6.21
N VAL A 358 7.42 9.34 7.16
CA VAL A 358 6.11 8.75 7.51
C VAL A 358 5.33 9.68 8.45
N THR A 359 4.23 10.26 7.97
CA THR A 359 3.43 11.30 8.68
C THR A 359 2.13 10.77 9.32
N ALA A 360 2.01 9.46 9.51
CA ALA A 360 0.79 8.78 9.94
C ALA A 360 0.10 9.40 11.17
N THR A 361 0.88 9.74 12.20
CA THR A 361 0.34 10.36 13.43
C THR A 361 -0.18 11.78 13.17
N ARG A 362 0.57 12.60 12.42
CA ARG A 362 0.18 13.99 12.08
C ARG A 362 -1.09 14.01 11.24
N GLU A 363 -1.25 13.03 10.37
CA GLU A 363 -2.42 12.84 9.50
C GLU A 363 -3.58 12.07 10.17
N ARG A 364 -3.47 11.82 11.49
CA ARG A 364 -4.50 11.20 12.34
C ARG A 364 -4.95 9.84 11.79
N PHE A 365 -4.02 9.02 11.34
CA PHE A 365 -4.29 7.62 10.99
C PHE A 365 -4.43 6.76 12.24
N SER A 366 -5.36 5.79 12.20
CA SER A 366 -5.62 4.90 13.33
C SER A 366 -4.44 3.96 13.59
N LYS A 367 -4.27 3.55 14.86
CA LYS A 367 -3.25 2.57 15.24
C LYS A 367 -3.39 1.24 14.47
N GLN A 368 -4.62 0.87 14.09
CA GLN A 368 -4.87 -0.33 13.30
C GLN A 368 -4.23 -0.26 11.90
N LEU A 369 -4.21 0.91 11.28
CA LEU A 369 -3.59 1.10 9.97
C LEU A 369 -2.06 1.19 10.07
N THR A 370 -1.56 1.80 11.15
CA THR A 370 -0.15 2.12 11.33
C THR A 370 0.67 1.03 12.01
N ARG A 371 0.04 0.11 12.75
CA ARG A 371 0.73 -0.99 13.44
C ARG A 371 0.90 -2.19 12.53
N GLY A 372 2.10 -2.75 12.56
CA GLY A 372 2.43 -4.04 11.97
C GLY A 372 2.47 -4.04 10.44
N ARG A 373 2.67 -5.24 9.91
CA ARG A 373 2.74 -5.51 8.48
C ARG A 373 1.35 -5.77 7.92
N ALA A 374 1.12 -5.28 6.71
CA ALA A 374 -0.13 -5.48 5.99
C ALA A 374 0.12 -5.47 4.48
N PRO A 375 -0.83 -5.96 3.67
CA PRO A 375 -0.88 -5.57 2.27
C PRO A 375 -0.99 -4.06 2.15
N ARG A 376 -0.30 -3.46 1.18
CA ARG A 376 -0.22 -2.00 0.99
C ARG A 376 -0.39 -1.63 -0.47
N SER A 377 -0.97 -0.47 -0.72
CA SER A 377 -0.90 0.20 -2.01
C SER A 377 -0.28 1.59 -1.83
N ALA A 378 0.47 2.06 -2.82
CA ALA A 378 1.11 3.38 -2.78
C ALA A 378 1.20 4.01 -4.16
N ILE A 379 1.28 5.34 -4.16
CA ILE A 379 1.53 6.16 -5.35
C ILE A 379 2.63 7.17 -5.02
N GLY A 380 3.54 7.37 -5.96
CA GLY A 380 4.56 8.41 -5.89
C GLY A 380 5.02 8.85 -7.27
N TYR A 381 5.88 9.86 -7.31
CA TYR A 381 6.50 10.30 -8.57
C TYR A 381 8.01 10.48 -8.41
N ALA A 382 8.76 10.16 -9.46
CA ALA A 382 10.23 10.28 -9.51
C ALA A 382 10.69 11.60 -10.16
N GLY A 383 9.84 12.19 -11.01
CA GLY A 383 10.10 13.41 -11.77
C GLY A 383 8.87 13.82 -12.58
N LYS A 384 9.03 14.80 -13.48
CA LYS A 384 7.95 15.22 -14.38
C LYS A 384 7.47 14.02 -15.21
N ASN A 385 6.16 13.81 -15.26
CA ASN A 385 5.50 12.69 -15.94
C ASN A 385 5.85 11.28 -15.43
N GLN A 386 6.74 11.11 -14.45
CA GLN A 386 7.19 9.78 -14.01
C GLN A 386 6.46 9.34 -12.74
N VAL A 387 5.42 8.54 -12.88
CA VAL A 387 4.62 8.02 -11.75
C VAL A 387 4.96 6.56 -11.45
N ILE A 388 4.94 6.21 -10.17
CA ILE A 388 5.18 4.88 -9.64
C ILE A 388 3.93 4.47 -8.84
N LEU A 389 3.29 3.38 -9.24
CA LEU A 389 2.22 2.72 -8.49
C LEU A 389 2.75 1.41 -7.92
N VAL A 390 2.45 1.13 -6.66
CA VAL A 390 2.92 -0.08 -5.97
C VAL A 390 1.76 -0.77 -5.28
N THR A 391 1.73 -2.11 -5.37
CA THR A 391 0.96 -2.96 -4.47
C THR A 391 1.88 -4.00 -3.85
N VAL A 392 1.80 -4.18 -2.54
CA VAL A 392 2.51 -5.18 -1.75
C VAL A 392 1.48 -6.15 -1.19
N ASP A 393 1.64 -7.43 -1.47
CA ASP A 393 0.77 -8.45 -0.89
C ASP A 393 1.04 -8.64 0.60
N GLY A 394 0.17 -9.34 1.32
CA GLY A 394 0.35 -9.51 2.77
C GLY A 394 -0.68 -10.43 3.41
N ARG A 395 -0.49 -10.75 4.69
CA ARG A 395 -1.37 -11.65 5.49
C ARG A 395 -1.49 -13.06 4.90
N GLN A 396 -0.42 -13.55 4.28
CA GLN A 396 -0.39 -14.86 3.65
C GLN A 396 1.02 -15.46 3.75
N SER A 397 1.14 -16.79 3.73
CA SER A 397 2.45 -17.47 3.84
C SER A 397 3.44 -17.06 2.74
N ARG A 398 2.92 -16.71 1.56
CA ARG A 398 3.71 -16.22 0.41
C ARG A 398 4.08 -14.74 0.47
N SER A 399 3.48 -13.97 1.37
CA SER A 399 3.87 -12.59 1.60
C SER A 399 3.46 -12.06 2.99
N ALA A 400 4.45 -11.63 3.76
CA ALA A 400 4.29 -11.02 5.08
C ALA A 400 3.66 -9.62 5.01
N GLY A 401 3.79 -8.93 3.87
CA GLY A 401 3.44 -7.52 3.71
C GLY A 401 4.41 -6.59 4.41
N MET A 402 4.09 -5.29 4.42
CA MET A 402 5.01 -4.25 4.88
C MET A 402 4.39 -3.34 5.95
N THR A 403 5.22 -2.88 6.86
CA THR A 403 4.97 -1.69 7.68
C THR A 403 4.99 -0.44 6.78
N LEU A 404 4.48 0.68 7.29
CA LEU A 404 4.55 1.96 6.55
C LEU A 404 6.00 2.43 6.31
N TYR A 405 6.92 2.14 7.23
CA TYR A 405 8.33 2.51 7.07
C TYR A 405 9.06 1.66 6.05
N GLU A 406 8.77 0.35 5.98
CA GLU A 406 9.29 -0.53 4.93
C GLU A 406 8.76 -0.12 3.56
N LEU A 407 7.46 0.17 3.46
CA LEU A 407 6.87 0.70 2.23
C LEU A 407 7.48 2.04 1.82
N ALA A 408 7.76 2.92 2.78
CA ALA A 408 8.43 4.20 2.49
C ALA A 408 9.86 4.01 1.97
N ARG A 409 10.64 3.10 2.56
CA ARG A 409 11.97 2.73 2.06
C ARG A 409 11.87 2.16 0.64
N LEU A 410 10.94 1.22 0.40
CA LEU A 410 10.68 0.68 -0.92
C LEU A 410 10.38 1.79 -1.94
N MET A 411 9.47 2.72 -1.63
CA MET A 411 9.12 3.81 -2.55
C MET A 411 10.33 4.71 -2.87
N ARG A 412 11.14 5.05 -1.86
CA ARG A 412 12.40 5.78 -2.04
C ARG A 412 13.38 5.00 -2.93
N ASP A 413 13.57 3.71 -2.65
CA ASP A 413 14.52 2.86 -3.37
C ASP A 413 14.07 2.59 -4.82
N LEU A 414 12.77 2.69 -5.09
CA LEU A 414 12.20 2.70 -6.45
C LEU A 414 12.40 4.05 -7.18
N GLY A 415 12.94 5.06 -6.50
CA GLY A 415 13.26 6.38 -7.04
C GLY A 415 12.20 7.46 -6.82
N ALA A 416 11.19 7.23 -5.97
CA ALA A 416 10.17 8.25 -5.69
C ALA A 416 10.79 9.44 -4.94
N LYS A 417 10.53 10.67 -5.43
CA LYS A 417 10.86 11.93 -4.73
C LYS A 417 9.79 12.27 -3.71
N GLU A 418 8.53 12.06 -4.08
CA GLU A 418 7.38 12.13 -3.18
C GLU A 418 6.56 10.85 -3.30
N ALA A 419 5.99 10.38 -2.20
CA ALA A 419 5.08 9.26 -2.20
C ALA A 419 4.09 9.31 -1.04
N ILE A 420 2.88 8.83 -1.27
CA ILE A 420 1.85 8.59 -0.24
C ILE A 420 1.38 7.14 -0.29
N ASN A 421 0.93 6.66 0.86
CA ASN A 421 0.19 5.41 0.97
C ASN A 421 -1.25 5.60 0.45
N LEU A 422 -1.86 4.53 -0.04
CA LEU A 422 -3.27 4.44 -0.46
C LEU A 422 -4.01 3.43 0.43
N ASP A 423 -5.28 3.14 0.13
CA ASP A 423 -5.98 2.09 0.87
C ASP A 423 -5.26 0.74 0.71
N GLY A 424 -5.23 -0.05 1.78
CA GLY A 424 -4.43 -1.27 1.85
C GLY A 424 -5.23 -2.47 2.34
N GLY A 425 -4.55 -3.45 2.90
CA GLY A 425 -5.20 -4.67 3.38
C GLY A 425 -5.94 -5.38 2.24
N GLY A 426 -7.17 -5.81 2.51
CA GLY A 426 -7.98 -6.53 1.51
C GLY A 426 -8.35 -5.71 0.27
N SER A 427 -8.19 -4.39 0.30
CA SER A 427 -8.40 -3.51 -0.86
C SER A 427 -7.22 -3.53 -1.84
N THR A 428 -6.04 -4.01 -1.40
CA THR A 428 -4.81 -4.00 -2.20
C THR A 428 -4.99 -4.87 -3.44
N THR A 429 -5.08 -4.25 -4.60
CA THR A 429 -5.28 -4.95 -5.86
C THR A 429 -4.60 -4.21 -7.00
N MET A 430 -3.90 -4.96 -7.85
CA MET A 430 -3.37 -4.50 -9.13
C MET A 430 -3.97 -5.35 -10.25
N TYR A 431 -4.60 -4.66 -11.20
CA TYR A 431 -5.12 -5.22 -12.44
C TYR A 431 -4.17 -4.86 -13.59
N LEU A 432 -3.93 -5.80 -14.50
CA LEU A 432 -3.11 -5.61 -15.69
C LEU A 432 -3.61 -6.54 -16.81
N ARG A 433 -3.91 -5.96 -17.98
CA ARG A 433 -4.29 -6.67 -19.21
C ARG A 433 -5.32 -7.79 -18.99
N GLY A 434 -6.44 -7.50 -18.33
CA GLY A 434 -7.49 -8.52 -18.09
C GLY A 434 -7.40 -9.25 -16.75
N HIS A 435 -6.23 -9.24 -16.09
CA HIS A 435 -5.96 -10.10 -14.95
C HIS A 435 -5.59 -9.34 -13.69
N ILE A 436 -5.96 -9.88 -12.53
CA ILE A 436 -5.39 -9.46 -11.24
C ILE A 436 -4.00 -10.10 -11.15
N VAL A 437 -2.97 -9.28 -10.95
CA VAL A 437 -1.60 -9.78 -10.95
C VAL A 437 -1.08 -10.09 -9.55
N ASN A 438 -1.68 -9.53 -8.51
CA ASN A 438 -1.25 -9.72 -7.12
C ASN A 438 -2.15 -10.72 -6.36
N TRP A 439 -1.66 -11.29 -5.26
CA TRP A 439 -2.46 -12.20 -4.44
C TRP A 439 -3.24 -11.43 -3.37
N VAL A 440 -4.53 -11.27 -3.59
CA VAL A 440 -5.43 -10.56 -2.69
C VAL A 440 -5.56 -11.27 -1.35
N SER A 441 -5.48 -10.52 -0.25
CA SER A 441 -5.41 -11.11 1.09
C SER A 441 -6.73 -11.67 1.62
N GLY A 442 -7.85 -11.45 0.93
CA GLY A 442 -9.20 -11.80 1.39
C GLY A 442 -9.78 -13.07 0.76
N GLY A 443 -8.98 -13.84 0.01
CA GLY A 443 -9.45 -14.97 -0.80
C GLY A 443 -10.16 -14.55 -2.09
N SER A 444 -10.80 -13.39 -2.11
CA SER A 444 -11.37 -12.73 -3.29
C SER A 444 -11.05 -11.24 -3.33
N GLU A 445 -11.18 -10.65 -4.51
CA GLU A 445 -10.99 -9.22 -4.72
C GLU A 445 -12.06 -8.43 -3.97
N ARG A 446 -11.64 -7.47 -3.14
CA ARG A 446 -12.57 -6.63 -2.38
C ARG A 446 -13.18 -5.54 -3.26
N PRO A 447 -14.50 -5.33 -3.22
CA PRO A 447 -15.12 -4.13 -3.77
C PRO A 447 -14.62 -2.86 -3.05
N VAL A 448 -14.09 -1.90 -3.82
CA VAL A 448 -13.56 -0.61 -3.36
C VAL A 448 -14.41 0.55 -3.86
N GLN A 449 -14.24 1.74 -3.31
CA GLN A 449 -15.00 2.92 -3.75
C GLN A 449 -14.42 3.55 -5.02
N ASN A 450 -13.10 3.51 -5.20
CA ASN A 450 -12.44 4.06 -6.37
C ASN A 450 -11.12 3.34 -6.67
N ALA A 451 -10.64 3.55 -7.89
CA ALA A 451 -9.40 3.00 -8.41
C ALA A 451 -8.63 4.05 -9.22
N LEU A 452 -7.33 3.85 -9.35
CA LEU A 452 -6.47 4.58 -10.28
C LEU A 452 -6.31 3.74 -11.54
N LEU A 453 -6.76 4.27 -12.67
CA LEU A 453 -6.76 3.59 -13.96
C LEU A 453 -5.67 4.14 -14.87
N VAL A 454 -4.97 3.24 -15.53
CA VAL A 454 -4.05 3.55 -16.63
C VAL A 454 -4.76 3.26 -17.94
N THR A 455 -4.80 4.26 -18.82
CA THR A 455 -5.42 4.19 -20.15
C THR A 455 -4.44 4.67 -21.21
N GLY A 456 -4.69 4.33 -22.48
CA GLY A 456 -4.03 5.02 -23.59
C GLY A 456 -4.39 6.51 -23.57
N LYS A 457 -3.50 7.35 -24.11
CA LYS A 457 -3.84 8.75 -24.34
C LYS A 457 -4.73 8.93 -25.55
#